data_AF-A0AAV2BZ30-F1
#
_entry.id   AF-A0AAV2BZ30-F1
#
_cell.length_a   1.000
_cell.length_b   1.000
_cell.length_c   1.000
_cell.angle_alpha   90.00
_cell.angle_beta   90.00
_cell.angle_gamma   90.00
#
_symmetry.space_group_name_H-M   'P 1'
#
loop_
_entity.id
_entity.type
_entity.pdbx_description
1 polymer ?
#
loop_
_entity_poly.entity_id
_entity_poly.type
_entity_poly.pdbx_seq_one_letter_code
_entity_poly.pdbx_strand_id
1 'polypeptide(L)'
;FPNAFEFNEHFLITILDHLYSCLFGTFLFNSECQRAKEDLKNRTVSVWGFINSNQSDFINPLYTSHQQQHTLFAVPSIRCIDLWKGYYCRWNPRMRPQEPIHIRSRELLAVKAQVLRKKEELKRELEAKNARTLNSPPHLSSPVT
;
A
#
# COMPACT_ATOMS: atom_id res chain seq x y z
N PHE A 1 -6.80 3.87 12.21
CA PHE A 1 -6.03 2.65 11.91
C PHE A 1 -5.09 2.88 10.72
N PRO A 2 -3.93 3.53 10.92
CA PRO A 2 -3.07 3.99 9.80
C PRO A 2 -2.41 2.86 9.00
N ASN A 3 -2.22 1.70 9.62
CA ASN A 3 -1.51 0.59 9.00
C ASN A 3 -2.47 -0.49 8.48
N ALA A 4 -3.76 -0.41 8.81
CA ALA A 4 -4.76 -1.49 8.64
C ALA A 4 -5.19 -1.77 7.19
N PHE A 5 -5.03 -0.77 6.33
CA PHE A 5 -5.50 -0.84 4.96
C PHE A 5 -4.32 -0.84 4.01
N GLU A 6 -4.35 -1.75 3.04
CA GLU A 6 -3.37 -1.83 1.96
C GLU A 6 -3.50 -0.63 1.02
N PHE A 7 -4.72 -0.14 0.79
CA PHE A 7 -4.96 1.04 -0.02
C PHE A 7 -4.74 2.34 0.76
N ASN A 8 -4.33 3.40 0.06
CA ASN A 8 -4.12 4.73 0.61
C ASN A 8 -5.32 5.67 0.35
N GLU A 9 -5.23 6.92 0.81
CA GLU A 9 -6.28 7.94 0.61
C GLU A 9 -6.52 8.25 -0.88
N HIS A 10 -5.47 8.24 -1.69
CA HIS A 10 -5.56 8.55 -3.12
C HIS A 10 -6.39 7.52 -3.89
N PHE A 11 -6.36 6.25 -3.47
CA PHE A 11 -7.25 5.21 -3.99
C PHE A 11 -8.73 5.57 -3.78
N LEU A 12 -9.11 6.00 -2.58
CA LEU A 12 -10.49 6.37 -2.27
C LEU A 12 -10.94 7.61 -3.04
N ILE A 13 -10.08 8.63 -3.15
CA ILE A 13 -10.36 9.83 -3.95
C ILE A 13 -10.54 9.48 -5.43
N THR A 14 -9.69 8.60 -5.96
CA THR A 14 -9.75 8.16 -7.37
C THR A 14 -11.05 7.41 -7.68
N ILE A 15 -11.52 6.58 -6.75
CA ILE A 15 -12.84 5.93 -6.88
C ILE A 15 -13.96 6.97 -6.94
N LEU A 16 -13.93 7.98 -6.06
CA LEU A 16 -14.95 9.04 -6.04
C LEU A 16 -14.92 9.91 -7.29
N ASP A 17 -13.73 10.25 -7.81
CA ASP A 17 -13.61 10.99 -9.07
C ASP A 17 -14.17 10.16 -10.24
N HIS A 18 -13.91 8.85 -10.27
CA HIS A 18 -14.40 7.98 -11.32
C HIS A 18 -15.86 7.56 -11.18
N LEU A 19 -16.44 7.69 -9.98
CA LEU A 19 -17.87 7.56 -9.76
C LEU A 19 -18.67 8.60 -10.55
N TYR A 20 -18.15 9.83 -10.67
CA TYR A 20 -18.83 10.93 -11.37
C TYR A 20 -18.31 11.17 -12.78
N SER A 21 -17.07 10.75 -13.11
CA SER A 21 -16.48 11.03 -14.43
C SER A 21 -17.16 10.31 -15.60
N CYS A 22 -17.86 9.19 -15.34
CA CYS A 22 -18.36 8.26 -16.36
C CYS A 22 -17.31 7.74 -17.35
N LEU A 23 -16.01 7.90 -17.05
CA LEU A 23 -14.90 7.44 -17.89
C LEU A 23 -14.86 5.91 -17.99
N PHE A 24 -15.23 5.23 -16.90
CA PHE A 24 -15.24 3.77 -16.78
C PHE A 24 -16.67 3.25 -16.65
N GLY A 25 -16.89 2.03 -17.13
CA GLY A 25 -18.18 1.36 -17.01
C GLY A 25 -18.52 0.89 -15.59
N THR A 26 -17.53 0.84 -14.69
CA THR A 26 -17.63 0.17 -13.39
C THR A 26 -18.81 0.64 -12.53
N PHE A 27 -19.15 1.93 -12.56
CA PHE A 27 -20.23 2.51 -11.77
C PHE A 27 -21.47 2.87 -12.57
N LEU A 28 -21.56 2.47 -13.84
CA LEU A 28 -22.73 2.70 -14.69
C LEU A 28 -23.83 1.66 -14.42
N PHE A 29 -25.07 2.03 -14.71
CA PHE A 29 -26.29 1.22 -14.58
C PHE A 29 -26.66 0.85 -13.13
N ASN A 30 -27.94 0.54 -12.93
CA ASN A 30 -28.53 0.32 -11.60
C ASN A 30 -28.62 -1.15 -11.20
N SER A 31 -28.36 -2.09 -12.13
CA SER A 31 -28.37 -3.53 -11.84
C SER A 31 -27.42 -4.29 -12.75
N GLU A 32 -26.99 -5.47 -12.31
CA GLU A 32 -26.17 -6.36 -13.14
C GLU A 32 -26.89 -6.80 -14.43
N CYS A 33 -28.21 -7.01 -14.35
CA CYS A 33 -29.04 -7.34 -15.52
C CYS A 33 -28.95 -6.27 -16.61
N GLN A 34 -29.03 -4.98 -16.26
CA GLN A 34 -28.86 -3.88 -17.22
C GLN A 34 -27.44 -3.87 -17.83
N ARG A 35 -26.41 -4.12 -17.01
CA ARG A 35 -25.01 -4.17 -17.49
C ARG A 35 -24.79 -5.30 -18.50
N ALA A 36 -25.42 -6.44 -18.29
CA ALA A 36 -25.35 -7.58 -19.21
C ALA A 36 -26.09 -7.28 -20.52
N LYS A 37 -27.31 -6.70 -20.42
CA LYS A 37 -28.12 -6.33 -21.60
C LYS A 37 -27.39 -5.34 -22.52
N GLU A 38 -26.69 -4.37 -21.93
CA GLU A 38 -25.98 -3.32 -22.67
C GLU A 38 -24.55 -3.71 -23.09
N ASP A 39 -24.14 -4.95 -22.81
CA ASP A 39 -22.79 -5.48 -23.08
C ASP A 39 -21.65 -4.61 -22.53
N LEU A 40 -21.82 -4.14 -21.29
CA LEU A 40 -20.91 -3.18 -20.66
C LEU A 40 -19.44 -3.65 -20.67
N LYS A 41 -19.21 -4.95 -20.44
CA LYS A 41 -17.86 -5.53 -20.29
C LYS A 41 -17.01 -5.38 -21.55
N ASN A 42 -17.61 -5.46 -22.73
CA ASN A 42 -16.90 -5.35 -24.00
C ASN A 42 -16.88 -3.91 -24.53
N ARG A 43 -17.84 -3.08 -24.10
CA ARG A 43 -18.00 -1.70 -24.60
C ARG A 43 -17.28 -0.65 -23.75
N THR A 44 -16.86 -0.99 -22.54
CA THR A 44 -16.25 -0.04 -21.61
C THR A 44 -15.06 -0.66 -20.88
N VAL A 45 -14.19 0.20 -20.37
CA VAL A 45 -13.05 -0.20 -19.53
C VAL A 45 -13.47 -0.19 -18.06
N SER A 46 -12.88 -1.08 -17.27
CA SER A 46 -13.04 -1.11 -15.81
C SER A 46 -12.04 -0.21 -15.12
N VAL A 47 -12.49 0.58 -14.14
CA VAL A 47 -11.62 1.41 -13.28
C VAL A 47 -10.56 0.56 -12.57
N TRP A 48 -10.88 -0.70 -12.25
CA TRP A 48 -9.94 -1.62 -11.61
C TRP A 48 -8.77 -1.97 -12.52
N GLY A 49 -8.96 -2.02 -13.84
CA GLY A 49 -7.86 -2.22 -14.78
C GLY A 49 -6.87 -1.05 -14.73
N PHE A 50 -7.38 0.18 -14.65
CA PHE A 50 -6.56 1.38 -14.48
C PHE A 50 -5.81 1.40 -13.14
N ILE A 51 -6.52 1.15 -12.04
CA ILE A 51 -5.94 1.14 -10.69
C ILE A 51 -4.88 0.05 -10.55
N ASN A 52 -5.18 -1.18 -10.99
CA ASN A 52 -4.27 -2.31 -10.87
C ASN A 52 -3.03 -2.19 -11.77
N SER A 53 -3.10 -1.39 -12.84
CA SER A 53 -1.92 -1.09 -13.66
C SER A 53 -0.97 -0.09 -13.00
N ASN A 54 -1.45 0.68 -12.01
CA ASN A 54 -0.70 1.75 -11.33
C ASN A 54 -0.69 1.55 -9.79
N GLN A 55 -0.59 0.30 -9.33
CA GLN A 55 -0.74 -0.05 -7.90
C GLN A 55 0.18 0.74 -6.96
N SER A 56 1.39 1.09 -7.39
CA SER A 56 2.34 1.84 -6.57
C SER A 56 1.82 3.20 -6.09
N ASP A 57 0.88 3.81 -6.82
CA ASP A 57 0.26 5.09 -6.44
C ASP A 57 -0.88 4.91 -5.43
N PHE A 58 -1.40 3.69 -5.27
CA PHE A 58 -2.57 3.36 -4.47
C PHE A 58 -2.26 2.56 -3.21
N ILE A 59 -1.04 2.04 -3.08
CA ILE A 59 -0.62 1.25 -1.91
C ILE A 59 -0.19 2.16 -0.75
N ASN A 60 -0.55 1.76 0.46
CA ASN A 60 -0.13 2.34 1.72
C ASN A 60 1.23 1.75 2.14
N PRO A 61 2.32 2.55 2.20
CA PRO A 61 3.63 2.07 2.63
C PRO A 61 3.66 1.55 4.06
N LEU A 62 2.74 1.99 4.91
CA LEU A 62 2.64 1.60 6.32
C LEU A 62 1.82 0.33 6.52
N TYR A 63 1.29 -0.26 5.46
CA TYR A 63 0.53 -1.50 5.54
C TYR A 63 1.38 -2.64 6.12
N THR A 64 0.80 -3.38 7.07
CA THR A 64 1.44 -4.51 7.76
C THR A 64 0.47 -5.69 7.83
N SER A 65 0.66 -6.69 6.96
CA SER A 65 -0.19 -7.89 6.89
C SER A 65 -0.21 -8.73 8.17
N HIS A 66 0.91 -8.82 8.88
CA HIS A 66 1.09 -9.76 10.00
C HIS A 66 0.55 -9.28 11.36
N GLN A 67 0.24 -8.00 11.55
CA GLN A 67 -0.24 -7.46 12.84
C GLN A 67 -1.78 -7.34 12.91
N GLN A 68 -2.49 -7.78 11.87
CA GLN A 68 -3.88 -7.38 11.59
C GLN A 68 -4.87 -8.54 11.53
N GLN A 69 -4.54 -9.70 12.11
CA GLN A 69 -5.54 -10.75 12.36
C GLN A 69 -6.52 -10.40 13.50
N HIS A 70 -6.80 -9.11 13.71
CA HIS A 70 -7.68 -8.61 14.77
C HIS A 70 -8.78 -7.73 14.18
N THR A 71 -10.01 -7.95 14.65
CA THR A 71 -11.18 -7.13 14.31
C THR A 71 -10.90 -5.65 14.61
N LEU A 72 -11.17 -4.77 13.65
CA LEU A 72 -11.04 -3.32 13.84
C LEU A 72 -12.24 -2.78 14.63
N PHE A 73 -11.98 -2.13 15.77
CA PHE A 73 -13.02 -1.49 16.59
C PHE A 73 -12.92 0.03 16.48
N ALA A 74 -13.61 0.61 15.51
CA ALA A 74 -13.68 2.07 15.36
C ALA A 74 -14.48 2.69 16.51
N VAL A 75 -14.05 3.87 16.97
CA VAL A 75 -14.77 4.62 18.02
C VAL A 75 -15.83 5.51 17.36
N PRO A 76 -17.13 5.26 17.58
CA PRO A 76 -18.21 6.02 16.95
C PRO A 76 -18.52 7.31 17.73
N SER A 77 -17.49 8.12 18.00
CA SER A 77 -17.62 9.41 18.67
C SER A 77 -17.32 10.54 17.71
N ILE A 78 -18.10 11.63 17.75
CA ILE A 78 -17.81 12.83 16.95
C ILE A 78 -16.43 13.44 17.26
N ARG A 79 -15.87 13.18 18.45
CA ARG A 79 -14.50 13.57 18.82
C ARG A 79 -13.41 12.76 18.11
N CYS A 80 -13.78 11.63 17.50
CA CYS A 80 -12.89 10.74 16.76
C CYS A 80 -13.18 10.75 15.25
N ILE A 81 -14.14 11.56 14.81
CA ILE A 81 -14.51 11.73 13.39
C ILE A 81 -13.97 13.08 12.95
N ASP A 82 -13.03 13.06 12.01
CA ASP A 82 -12.49 14.25 11.38
C ASP A 82 -13.17 14.51 10.04
N LEU A 83 -13.28 15.79 9.67
CA LEU A 83 -13.61 16.17 8.30
C LEU A 83 -12.52 15.64 7.36
N TRP A 84 -12.92 14.95 6.30
CA TRP A 84 -12.00 14.47 5.27
C TRP A 84 -11.50 15.62 4.37
N LYS A 85 -10.56 16.41 4.90
CA LYS A 85 -10.00 17.61 4.25
C LYS A 85 -9.39 17.30 2.88
N GLY A 86 -8.74 16.14 2.74
CA GLY A 86 -8.12 15.70 1.48
C GLY A 86 -9.10 15.57 0.32
N TYR A 87 -10.38 15.31 0.59
CA TYR A 87 -11.43 15.28 -0.43
C TYR A 87 -12.23 16.59 -0.46
N TYR A 88 -12.84 16.99 0.66
CA TYR A 88 -13.78 18.12 0.68
C TYR A 88 -13.11 19.49 0.56
N CYS A 89 -11.84 19.62 0.94
CA CYS A 89 -11.10 20.88 0.90
C CYS A 89 -10.02 20.90 -0.20
N ARG A 90 -9.99 19.91 -1.09
CA ARG A 90 -8.91 19.73 -2.09
C ARG A 90 -8.70 20.90 -3.04
N TRP A 91 -9.75 21.70 -3.28
CA TRP A 91 -9.67 22.86 -4.18
C TRP A 91 -9.09 24.10 -3.51
N ASN A 92 -9.12 24.18 -2.18
CA ASN A 92 -8.60 25.33 -1.45
C ASN A 92 -7.05 25.33 -1.47
N PRO A 93 -6.39 26.31 -2.12
CA PRO A 93 -4.93 26.35 -2.21
C PRO A 93 -4.24 26.43 -0.84
N ARG A 94 -4.89 27.01 0.17
CA ARG A 94 -4.35 27.14 1.54
C ARG A 94 -4.38 25.83 2.32
N MET A 95 -5.16 24.85 1.87
CA MET A 95 -5.31 23.55 2.53
C MET A 95 -4.65 22.42 1.76
N ARG A 96 -4.12 22.70 0.56
CA ARG A 96 -3.38 21.72 -0.22
C ARG A 96 -1.98 21.54 0.37
N PRO A 97 -1.53 20.31 0.62
CA PRO A 97 -0.12 20.05 0.91
C PRO A 97 0.74 20.48 -0.29
N GLN A 98 1.97 20.95 -0.02
CA GLN A 98 2.90 21.40 -1.07
C GLN A 98 3.17 20.28 -2.09
N GLU A 99 3.27 19.04 -1.61
CA GLU A 99 3.40 17.83 -2.43
C GLU A 99 2.23 16.87 -2.17
N PRO A 100 1.70 16.21 -3.21
CA PRO A 100 0.66 15.21 -3.05
C PRO A 100 1.14 14.00 -2.23
N ILE A 101 0.32 13.59 -1.24
CA ILE A 101 0.67 12.52 -0.28
C ILE A 101 0.97 11.17 -0.96
N HIS A 102 0.34 10.87 -2.09
CA HIS A 102 0.56 9.61 -2.81
C HIS A 102 1.94 9.55 -3.48
N ILE A 103 2.51 10.68 -3.91
CA ILE A 103 3.87 10.75 -4.47
C ILE A 103 4.88 10.36 -3.40
N ARG A 104 4.77 10.99 -2.22
CA ARG A 104 5.58 10.64 -1.05
C ARG A 104 5.37 9.17 -0.62
N SER A 105 4.14 8.67 -0.71
CA SER A 105 3.83 7.26 -0.41
C SER A 105 4.55 6.31 -1.36
N ARG A 106 4.56 6.61 -2.66
CA ARG A 106 5.28 5.85 -3.67
C ARG A 106 6.79 5.85 -3.45
N GLU A 107 7.37 7.01 -3.13
CA GLU A 107 8.79 7.11 -2.79
C GLU A 107 9.12 6.28 -1.54
N LEU A 108 8.25 6.34 -0.52
CA LEU A 108 8.42 5.56 0.70
C LEU A 108 8.35 4.05 0.42
N LEU A 109 7.49 3.60 -0.51
CA LEU A 109 7.48 2.22 -0.97
C LEU A 109 8.80 1.82 -1.64
N ALA A 110 9.37 2.69 -2.49
CA ALA A 110 10.65 2.44 -3.13
C ALA A 110 11.79 2.33 -2.12
N VAL A 111 11.86 3.25 -1.14
CA VAL A 111 12.85 3.21 -0.07
C VAL A 111 12.67 1.96 0.81
N LYS A 112 11.42 1.62 1.18
CA LYS A 112 11.12 0.40 1.95
C LYS A 112 11.61 -0.85 1.23
N ALA A 113 11.39 -0.95 -0.09
CA ALA A 113 11.87 -2.07 -0.90
C ALA A 113 13.41 -2.18 -0.88
N GLN A 114 14.13 -1.05 -0.99
CA GLN A 114 15.59 -1.04 -0.90
C GLN A 114 16.09 -1.50 0.47
N VAL A 115 15.47 -1.01 1.55
CA VAL A 115 15.81 -1.40 2.93
C VAL A 115 15.57 -2.89 3.16
N LEU A 116 14.46 -3.44 2.66
CA LEU A 116 14.16 -4.87 2.78
C LEU A 116 15.18 -5.75 2.05
N ARG A 117 15.58 -5.36 0.82
CA ARG A 117 16.64 -6.07 0.08
C ARG A 117 17.96 -6.10 0.87
N LYS A 118 18.40 -4.95 1.38
CA LYS A 118 19.64 -4.85 2.16
C LYS A 118 19.56 -5.66 3.46
N LYS A 119 18.40 -5.69 4.11
CA LYS A 119 18.15 -6.53 5.28
C LYS A 119 18.32 -8.02 4.95
N GLU A 120 17.79 -8.49 3.83
CA GLU A 120 17.92 -9.88 3.40
C GLU A 120 19.36 -10.25 3.06
N GLU A 121 20.10 -9.37 2.37
CA GLU A 121 21.52 -9.56 2.06
C GLU A 121 22.35 -9.70 3.34
N LEU A 122 22.23 -8.75 4.27
CA LEU A 122 22.93 -8.80 5.55
C LEU A 122 22.58 -10.04 6.38
N LYS A 123 21.31 -10.49 6.32
CA LYS A 123 20.88 -11.71 7.00
C LYS A 123 21.58 -12.95 6.40
N ARG A 124 21.66 -13.07 5.07
CA ARG A 124 22.38 -14.16 4.40
C ARG A 124 23.87 -14.14 4.72
N GLU A 125 24.50 -12.96 4.76
CA GLU A 125 25.91 -12.82 5.14
C GLU A 125 26.17 -13.29 6.58
N LEU A 126 25.28 -12.94 7.51
CA LEU A 126 25.37 -13.37 8.91
C LEU A 126 25.23 -14.89 9.03
N GLU A 127 24.27 -15.49 8.33
CA GLU A 127 24.08 -16.94 8.28
C GLU A 127 25.32 -17.66 7.71
N ALA A 128 25.89 -17.14 6.63
CA ALA A 128 27.11 -17.68 6.03
C ALA A 128 28.33 -17.56 6.96
N LYS A 129 28.49 -16.44 7.69
CA LYS A 129 29.54 -16.27 8.69
C LYS A 129 29.38 -17.26 9.84
N ASN A 130 28.17 -17.40 10.38
CA ASN A 130 27.89 -18.33 11.46
C ASN A 130 28.19 -19.79 11.08
N ALA A 131 27.85 -20.19 9.85
CA ALA A 131 28.18 -21.53 9.33
C ALA A 131 29.70 -21.77 9.21
N ARG A 132 30.48 -20.75 8.82
CA ARG A 132 31.96 -20.83 8.75
C ARG A 132 32.58 -20.94 10.14
N THR A 133 32.07 -20.19 11.11
CA THR A 133 32.55 -20.25 12.51
C THR A 133 32.27 -21.63 13.14
N LEU A 134 31.12 -22.24 12.86
CA LEU A 134 30.78 -23.58 13.36
C LEU A 134 31.66 -24.70 12.76
N ASN A 135 32.14 -24.52 11.52
CA ASN A 135 32.96 -25.50 10.81
C ASN A 135 34.48 -25.27 11.00
N SER A 136 34.88 -24.36 11.88
CA SER A 136 36.30 -24.12 12.18
C SER A 136 36.82 -25.22 13.12
N PRO A 137 37.89 -25.97 12.77
CA PRO A 137 38.42 -27.02 13.61
C PRO A 137 38.96 -26.44 14.93
N PRO A 138 38.90 -27.17 16.06
CA PRO A 138 39.43 -26.68 17.31
C PRO A 138 40.93 -26.42 17.17
N HIS A 139 41.36 -25.20 17.52
CA HIS A 139 42.77 -24.85 17.57
C HIS A 139 43.45 -25.73 18.64
N LEU A 140 44.23 -26.72 18.21
CA LEU A 140 45.13 -27.46 19.10
C LEU A 140 46.20 -26.49 19.59
N SER A 141 46.07 -26.03 20.83
CA SER A 141 47.14 -25.32 21.54
C SER A 141 48.28 -26.31 21.82
N SER A 142 49.41 -26.15 21.13
CA SER A 142 50.63 -26.89 21.43
C SER A 142 51.16 -26.50 22.81
N PRO A 143 51.56 -27.46 23.67
CA PRO A 143 52.14 -27.14 24.96
C PRO A 143 53.56 -26.60 24.78
N VAL A 144 53.86 -25.50 25.49
CA VAL A 144 55.21 -24.93 25.60
C VAL A 144 56.03 -25.83 26.54
N THR A 145 57.12 -26.39 26.03
CA THR A 145 58.22 -26.96 26.82
C THR A 145 59.09 -25.88 27.42
#